data_AF-A0AAD9MJS9-F1
#
_entry.id   AF-A0AAD9MJS9-F1
#
_cell.length_a   1.000
_cell.length_b   1.000
_cell.length_c   1.000
_cell.angle_alpha   90.00
_cell.angle_beta   90.00
_cell.angle_gamma   90.00
#
_symmetry.space_group_name_H-M   'P 1'
#
loop_
_entity.id
_entity.type
_entity.pdbx_description
1 polymer ?
#
loop_
_entity_poly.entity_id
_entity_poly.type
_entity_poly.pdbx_seq_one_letter_code
_entity_poly.pdbx_strand_id
1 'polypeptide(L)'
;MLGTISPAIWGSVGLSVRPSSAEVARPDPLPNPEPLNDTDTTAARVEPVPLSLVDPVVERWSRCDNTCATARDGTCDDGRPSWGQNSTLFYSDLQPVTCDLGTDCADCGVWETTGTVESMSWRPVLTAHAAKRGMEVLRVAAAGGFFMAVGDPEQDQGASSLIRDAGYYEPTQTQIAEKIFRNCTDAAGGRALVADVGAGFGQFALLAASRGCRVVVWEPVPSLRTFLQYSLQLNGLTHLVSLREEAAGPVTGAATTLIAPLHGRWDSAGPEGLAHRRDDWGDKEVLEAVAERIDGVVRAELLLLRVALRGQAPRVLQGARDVFTTHGVRNVLLEYSPGLYEDRGNWTESALYPETLAALLNAGLHAYAIDPGLDEDYRPFEGAVPALERVTLEELQHDVDDMLRAQTGALGCPRPDGVEQFRYWVSGCTTLHPFSFHSSFPHATTVWATRELAVEDAGRARAADPRTFNISSDYFLPGFGIGRQLCYRVPRAGRLSSRCRCRNRTSKNACIRAEAALEEAARAGQLVPAAVDAPDVRALSVDAW
;
A
#
# COMPACT_ATOMS: atom_id res chain seq x y z
N MET A 1 -27.67 -33.20 16.95
CA MET A 1 -27.84 -33.37 18.41
C MET A 1 -26.57 -32.85 19.05
N LEU A 2 -26.58 -31.58 19.44
CA LEU A 2 -26.60 -31.11 20.84
C LEU A 2 -25.23 -31.29 21.53
N GLY A 3 -24.54 -30.17 21.68
CA GLY A 3 -23.34 -30.00 22.51
C GLY A 3 -23.20 -28.53 22.89
N THR A 4 -23.96 -28.12 23.90
CA THR A 4 -24.01 -26.80 24.53
C THR A 4 -22.70 -26.42 25.23
N ILE A 5 -22.23 -25.18 25.04
CA ILE A 5 -21.27 -24.52 25.94
C ILE A 5 -21.86 -23.17 26.37
N SER A 6 -21.99 -22.99 27.68
CA SER A 6 -22.52 -21.79 28.36
C SER A 6 -21.54 -20.62 28.34
N PRO A 7 -22.02 -19.37 28.43
CA PRO A 7 -21.18 -18.17 28.44
C PRO A 7 -20.70 -17.81 29.85
N ALA A 8 -19.45 -17.33 29.92
CA ALA A 8 -18.85 -16.80 31.14
C ALA A 8 -19.36 -15.38 31.46
N ILE A 9 -19.52 -15.18 32.77
CA ILE A 9 -19.97 -14.01 33.51
C ILE A 9 -19.01 -12.83 33.32
N TRP A 10 -19.51 -11.64 33.00
CA TRP A 10 -18.78 -10.38 33.17
C TRP A 10 -19.47 -9.51 34.22
N GLY A 11 -18.69 -9.16 35.24
CA GLY A 11 -19.09 -8.36 36.38
C GLY A 11 -19.34 -6.89 36.02
N SER A 12 -20.34 -6.35 36.68
CA SER A 12 -20.72 -4.94 36.69
C SER A 12 -19.69 -4.07 37.42
N VAL A 13 -19.08 -3.13 36.72
CA VAL A 13 -18.39 -1.97 37.32
C VAL A 13 -19.29 -0.76 37.14
N GLY A 14 -19.80 -0.23 38.24
CA GLY A 14 -20.58 1.01 38.28
C GLY A 14 -19.64 2.21 38.24
N LEU A 15 -19.75 3.03 37.19
CA LEU A 15 -19.12 4.35 37.11
C LEU A 15 -20.19 5.43 37.25
N SER A 16 -20.10 6.18 38.35
CA SER A 16 -20.87 7.37 38.65
C SER A 16 -20.36 8.53 37.81
N VAL A 17 -21.23 9.11 36.98
CA VAL A 17 -20.94 10.31 36.19
C VAL A 17 -21.44 11.53 36.97
N ARG A 18 -20.52 12.41 37.38
CA ARG A 18 -20.83 13.80 37.75
C ARG A 18 -20.68 14.70 36.51
N PRO A 19 -21.52 15.72 36.31
CA PRO A 19 -21.31 16.71 35.26
C PRO A 19 -20.29 17.74 35.75
N SER A 20 -19.20 17.93 35.02
CA SER A 20 -18.39 19.15 35.11
C SER A 20 -18.63 19.98 33.86
N SER A 21 -19.25 21.14 34.04
CA SER A 21 -19.23 22.24 33.09
C SER A 21 -17.80 22.77 32.98
N ALA A 22 -17.12 22.45 31.88
CA ALA A 22 -15.89 23.11 31.47
C ALA A 22 -16.16 23.80 30.13
N GLU A 23 -16.02 25.13 30.12
CA GLU A 23 -15.94 25.94 28.91
C GLU A 23 -14.80 25.40 28.03
N VAL A 24 -15.14 25.04 26.80
CA VAL A 24 -14.17 24.68 25.76
C VAL A 24 -13.57 25.99 25.26
N ALA A 25 -12.35 26.29 25.69
CA ALA A 25 -11.52 27.31 25.06
C ALA A 25 -11.27 26.90 23.60
N ARG A 26 -11.55 27.82 22.67
CA ARG A 26 -11.18 27.65 21.26
C ARG A 26 -9.66 27.62 21.18
N PRO A 27 -9.04 26.65 20.48
CA PRO A 27 -7.60 26.71 20.23
C PRO A 27 -7.30 27.93 19.35
N ASP A 28 -6.21 28.63 19.67
CA ASP A 28 -5.68 29.70 18.83
C ASP A 28 -5.34 29.13 17.44
N PRO A 29 -5.57 29.88 16.35
CA PRO A 29 -5.17 29.47 15.02
C PRO A 29 -3.66 29.24 14.98
N LEU A 30 -3.25 28.08 14.47
CA LEU A 30 -1.85 27.78 14.22
C LEU A 30 -1.24 28.87 13.31
N PRO A 31 -0.01 29.33 13.58
CA PRO A 31 0.66 30.28 12.71
C PRO A 31 0.83 29.66 11.32
N ASN A 32 0.56 30.44 10.28
CA ASN A 32 0.85 30.05 8.90
C ASN A 32 2.32 29.62 8.79
N PRO A 33 2.63 28.47 8.15
CA PRO A 33 4.00 28.09 7.92
C PRO A 33 4.69 29.15 7.06
N GLU A 34 5.79 29.71 7.56
CA GLU A 34 6.65 30.57 6.76
C GLU A 34 7.18 29.79 5.55
N PRO A 35 7.30 30.43 4.37
CA PRO A 35 7.92 29.81 3.22
C PRO A 35 9.37 29.43 3.58
N LEU A 36 9.67 28.12 3.48
CA LEU A 36 11.01 27.57 3.66
C LEU A 36 11.96 28.25 2.68
N ASN A 37 12.83 29.11 3.22
CA ASN A 37 13.85 29.81 2.45
C ASN A 37 15.08 28.88 2.37
N ASP A 38 15.22 28.23 1.21
CA ASP A 38 16.08 27.06 0.97
C ASP A 38 17.58 27.40 0.78
N THR A 39 18.10 28.42 1.48
CA THR A 39 19.40 29.03 1.13
C THR A 39 20.58 28.68 2.03
N ASP A 40 20.47 27.80 3.02
CA ASP A 40 21.62 27.53 3.90
C ASP A 40 21.72 26.08 4.39
N THR A 41 22.16 25.17 3.52
CA THR A 41 22.79 23.92 3.94
C THR A 41 24.05 23.65 3.12
N THR A 42 25.20 23.79 3.77
CA THR A 42 26.51 23.31 3.28
C THR A 42 26.65 21.80 3.48
N ALA A 43 25.61 21.04 3.12
CA ALA A 43 25.71 19.59 3.02
C ALA A 43 26.66 19.27 1.86
N ALA A 44 27.68 18.44 2.11
CA ALA A 44 28.58 17.97 1.07
C ALA A 44 27.75 17.42 -0.09
N ARG A 45 27.85 18.06 -1.26
CA ARG A 45 27.26 17.55 -2.50
C ARG A 45 27.89 16.19 -2.77
N VAL A 46 27.18 15.13 -2.39
CA VAL A 46 27.42 13.81 -2.98
C VAL A 46 27.06 13.99 -4.44
N GLU A 47 28.08 14.02 -5.31
CA GLU A 47 27.81 14.06 -6.75
C GLU A 47 26.96 12.82 -7.07
N PRO A 48 25.76 12.99 -7.64
CA PRO A 48 24.93 11.86 -8.00
C PRO A 48 25.72 11.04 -9.00
N VAL A 49 26.10 9.81 -8.62
CA VAL A 49 26.69 8.87 -9.55
C VAL A 49 25.62 8.64 -10.61
N PRO A 50 25.83 9.08 -11.86
CA PRO A 50 24.87 8.80 -12.91
C PRO A 50 24.74 7.29 -12.94
N LEU A 51 23.52 6.76 -12.88
CA LEU A 51 23.25 5.37 -13.25
C LEU A 51 23.69 5.23 -14.71
N SER A 52 24.98 4.97 -14.88
CA SER A 52 25.61 4.74 -16.16
C SER A 52 24.83 3.62 -16.81
N LEU A 53 24.28 3.90 -17.99
CA LEU A 53 23.54 2.97 -18.84
C LEU A 53 24.39 1.76 -19.28
N VAL A 54 25.64 1.66 -18.83
CA VAL A 54 26.49 0.50 -19.05
C VAL A 54 26.08 -0.57 -18.05
N ASP A 55 25.62 -1.71 -18.58
CA ASP A 55 25.41 -2.93 -17.79
C ASP A 55 26.62 -3.15 -16.89
N PRO A 56 26.43 -3.31 -15.56
CA PRO A 56 27.55 -3.48 -14.65
C PRO A 56 28.36 -4.70 -15.10
N VAL A 57 29.68 -4.61 -14.95
CA VAL A 57 30.57 -5.75 -15.23
C VAL A 57 30.13 -6.90 -14.34
N VAL A 58 29.53 -7.92 -14.97
CA VAL A 58 29.07 -9.11 -14.27
C VAL A 58 30.28 -10.01 -14.04
N GLU A 59 30.79 -10.02 -12.82
CA GLU A 59 31.86 -10.92 -12.41
C GLU A 59 31.28 -12.27 -11.97
N ARG A 60 32.00 -13.35 -12.26
CA ARG A 60 31.66 -14.67 -11.71
C ARG A 60 32.33 -14.81 -10.36
N TRP A 61 31.53 -15.12 -9.35
CA TRP A 61 31.97 -15.33 -7.98
C TRP A 61 31.80 -16.79 -7.60
N SER A 62 32.73 -17.28 -6.77
CA SER A 62 32.63 -18.57 -6.11
C SER A 62 32.89 -18.37 -4.62
N ARG A 63 31.99 -18.85 -3.76
CA ARG A 63 32.10 -18.70 -2.31
C ARG A 63 31.92 -20.02 -1.58
N CYS A 64 32.80 -20.28 -0.61
CA CYS A 64 32.76 -21.47 0.22
C CYS A 64 33.53 -21.21 1.53
N ASP A 65 32.82 -20.68 2.54
CA ASP A 65 33.46 -20.23 3.78
C ASP A 65 33.26 -21.20 4.94
N ASN A 66 32.15 -21.97 4.97
CA ASN A 66 31.78 -22.84 6.10
C ASN A 66 31.80 -22.10 7.46
N THR A 67 31.23 -20.90 7.49
CA THR A 67 31.30 -19.98 8.64
C THR A 67 30.00 -19.86 9.42
N CYS A 68 28.87 -20.36 8.92
CA CYS A 68 27.63 -20.32 9.70
C CYS A 68 27.64 -21.37 10.82
N ALA A 69 26.75 -21.19 11.80
CA ALA A 69 26.76 -22.00 13.02
C ALA A 69 26.40 -23.48 12.80
N THR A 70 25.59 -23.76 11.78
CA THR A 70 25.14 -25.12 11.42
C THR A 70 25.94 -25.73 10.28
N ALA A 71 26.98 -25.04 9.78
CA ALA A 71 27.80 -25.59 8.71
C ALA A 71 28.46 -26.92 9.11
N ARG A 72 28.53 -27.87 8.17
CA ARG A 72 29.11 -29.21 8.32
C ARG A 72 28.28 -30.15 9.21
N ASP A 73 26.98 -29.92 9.32
CA ASP A 73 26.07 -30.80 10.05
C ASP A 73 25.44 -31.89 9.15
N GLY A 74 25.70 -31.81 7.84
CA GLY A 74 25.19 -32.74 6.83
C GLY A 74 23.87 -32.31 6.19
N THR A 75 23.31 -31.17 6.60
CA THR A 75 22.12 -30.53 6.03
C THR A 75 22.54 -29.27 5.30
N CYS A 76 22.02 -29.03 4.09
CA CYS A 76 22.28 -27.76 3.43
C CYS A 76 21.35 -26.67 3.99
N ASP A 77 21.91 -25.74 4.77
CA ASP A 77 21.17 -24.73 5.51
C ASP A 77 21.18 -23.34 4.86
N ASP A 78 21.85 -23.19 3.72
CA ASP A 78 21.88 -21.93 2.96
C ASP A 78 20.70 -21.76 2.00
N GLY A 79 19.70 -22.64 2.08
CA GLY A 79 18.46 -22.60 1.30
C GLY A 79 18.61 -23.07 -0.15
N ARG A 80 19.73 -23.71 -0.51
CA ARG A 80 19.93 -24.40 -1.80
C ARG A 80 19.67 -25.91 -1.67
N PRO A 81 19.34 -26.60 -2.78
CA PRO A 81 19.31 -28.05 -2.77
C PRO A 81 20.73 -28.61 -2.58
N SER A 82 20.87 -29.67 -1.79
CA SER A 82 22.12 -30.43 -1.69
C SER A 82 22.51 -31.03 -3.05
N TRP A 83 23.78 -31.44 -3.19
CA TRP A 83 24.27 -32.00 -4.45
C TRP A 83 23.47 -33.22 -4.90
N GLY A 84 22.98 -33.19 -6.14
CA GLY A 84 22.18 -34.26 -6.75
C GLY A 84 20.67 -34.19 -6.46
N GLN A 85 20.22 -33.26 -5.60
CA GLN A 85 18.80 -33.05 -5.35
C GLN A 85 18.15 -32.24 -6.48
N ASN A 86 16.90 -32.60 -6.83
CA ASN A 86 16.15 -31.87 -7.84
C ASN A 86 15.67 -30.53 -7.29
N SER A 87 16.18 -29.42 -7.84
CA SER A 87 15.82 -28.07 -7.38
C SER A 87 14.33 -27.76 -7.48
N THR A 88 13.64 -28.25 -8.51
CA THR A 88 12.20 -27.99 -8.69
C THR A 88 11.37 -28.67 -7.60
N LEU A 89 11.72 -29.91 -7.23
CA LEU A 89 11.07 -30.61 -6.13
C LEU A 89 11.51 -30.10 -4.76
N PHE A 90 12.73 -29.60 -4.64
CA PHE A 90 13.21 -29.00 -3.39
C PHE A 90 12.38 -27.75 -3.04
N TYR A 91 12.19 -26.86 -4.01
CA TYR A 91 11.42 -25.63 -3.79
C TYR A 91 9.90 -25.77 -3.99
N SER A 92 9.37 -27.00 -4.08
CA SER A 92 7.91 -27.20 -4.02
C SER A 92 7.35 -27.03 -2.61
N ASP A 93 8.22 -27.19 -1.60
CA ASP A 93 7.92 -26.93 -0.20
C ASP A 93 8.77 -25.74 0.30
N LEU A 94 8.34 -25.10 1.40
CA LEU A 94 9.15 -24.08 2.07
C LEU A 94 10.43 -24.70 2.62
N GLN A 95 11.55 -24.04 2.34
CA GLN A 95 12.86 -24.46 2.82
C GLN A 95 13.36 -23.46 3.87
N PRO A 96 13.65 -23.91 5.11
CA PRO A 96 14.23 -23.03 6.11
C PRO A 96 15.62 -22.59 5.67
N VAL A 97 15.98 -21.35 6.01
CA VAL A 97 17.30 -20.77 5.72
C VAL A 97 17.91 -20.29 7.03
N THR A 98 19.04 -20.88 7.41
CA THR A 98 19.77 -20.48 8.63
C THR A 98 21.21 -20.04 8.35
N CYS A 99 21.69 -20.22 7.11
CA CYS A 99 23.00 -19.80 6.65
C CYS A 99 22.90 -18.83 5.46
N ASP A 100 23.80 -17.84 5.41
CA ASP A 100 23.98 -17.03 4.19
C ASP A 100 24.54 -17.89 3.05
N LEU A 101 24.21 -17.55 1.80
CA LEU A 101 24.67 -18.28 0.62
C LEU A 101 26.21 -18.45 0.60
N GLY A 102 26.65 -19.70 0.46
CA GLY A 102 28.05 -20.09 0.43
C GLY A 102 28.74 -20.17 1.81
N THR A 103 28.01 -19.93 2.91
CA THR A 103 28.53 -20.09 4.27
C THR A 103 28.35 -21.49 4.85
N ASP A 104 27.67 -22.37 4.10
CA ASP A 104 27.49 -23.80 4.40
C ASP A 104 27.87 -24.69 3.20
N CYS A 105 29.00 -24.41 2.56
CA CYS A 105 29.38 -25.10 1.33
C CYS A 105 29.86 -26.55 1.51
N ALA A 106 30.16 -26.99 2.73
CA ALA A 106 30.47 -28.38 3.01
C ALA A 106 29.26 -29.28 2.73
N ASP A 107 28.06 -28.78 3.03
CA ASP A 107 26.81 -29.51 2.87
C ASP A 107 26.06 -29.10 1.59
N CYS A 108 26.10 -27.81 1.22
CA CYS A 108 25.46 -27.26 0.02
C CYS A 108 26.30 -27.30 -1.26
N GLY A 109 27.61 -27.53 -1.13
CA GLY A 109 28.57 -27.28 -2.20
C GLY A 109 28.90 -25.78 -2.41
N VAL A 110 29.90 -25.51 -3.24
CA VAL A 110 30.33 -24.13 -3.56
C VAL A 110 29.17 -23.33 -4.12
N TRP A 111 28.99 -22.09 -3.65
CA TRP A 111 28.03 -21.16 -4.23
C TRP A 111 28.67 -20.39 -5.38
N GLU A 112 28.13 -20.55 -6.58
CA GLU A 112 28.54 -19.83 -7.78
C GLU A 112 27.46 -18.81 -8.15
N THR A 113 27.84 -17.56 -8.43
CA THR A 113 26.90 -16.51 -8.80
C THR A 113 27.51 -15.45 -9.71
N THR A 114 26.64 -14.66 -10.33
CA THR A 114 26.96 -13.51 -11.17
C THR A 114 26.58 -12.21 -10.48
N GLY A 115 27.10 -12.04 -9.26
CA GLY A 115 26.77 -10.92 -8.38
C GLY A 115 27.59 -9.65 -8.61
N THR A 116 27.09 -8.52 -8.13
CA THR A 116 27.89 -7.29 -7.96
C THR A 116 28.80 -7.41 -6.75
N VAL A 117 29.93 -6.67 -6.75
CA VAL A 117 30.86 -6.60 -5.60
C VAL A 117 30.12 -6.26 -4.30
N GLU A 118 29.24 -5.27 -4.36
CA GLU A 118 28.40 -4.87 -3.23
C GLU A 118 27.55 -6.05 -2.72
N SER A 119 26.86 -6.75 -3.63
CA SER A 119 25.98 -7.85 -3.24
C SER A 119 26.72 -9.01 -2.57
N MET A 120 28.00 -9.23 -2.87
CA MET A 120 28.79 -10.28 -2.22
C MET A 120 29.13 -9.96 -0.75
N SER A 121 29.04 -8.69 -0.36
CA SER A 121 29.22 -8.25 1.02
C SER A 121 27.97 -8.45 1.88
N TRP A 122 26.79 -8.61 1.28
CA TRP A 122 25.55 -8.77 2.02
C TRP A 122 25.56 -10.05 2.87
N ARG A 123 24.93 -9.95 4.05
CA ARG A 123 24.74 -11.04 5.03
C ARG A 123 23.28 -11.08 5.47
N PRO A 124 22.34 -11.29 4.53
CA PRO A 124 20.93 -11.16 4.82
C PRO A 124 20.44 -12.09 5.94
N VAL A 125 20.84 -13.36 5.93
CA VAL A 125 20.36 -14.34 6.91
C VAL A 125 20.83 -13.99 8.31
N LEU A 126 22.10 -13.56 8.45
CA LEU A 126 22.61 -13.04 9.71
C LEU A 126 21.84 -11.81 10.21
N THR A 127 21.55 -10.85 9.31
CA THR A 127 20.77 -9.64 9.65
C THR A 127 19.34 -10.00 10.08
N ALA A 128 18.69 -10.95 9.38
CA ALA A 128 17.36 -11.43 9.73
C ALA A 128 17.33 -12.06 11.13
N HIS A 129 18.30 -12.94 11.42
CA HIS A 129 18.45 -13.56 12.74
C HIS A 129 18.73 -12.54 13.85
N ALA A 130 19.56 -11.52 13.58
CA ALA A 130 19.80 -10.44 14.54
C ALA A 130 18.51 -9.65 14.86
N ALA A 131 17.62 -9.52 13.87
CA ALA A 131 16.28 -8.95 14.02
C ALA A 131 15.23 -9.95 14.57
N LYS A 132 15.65 -11.17 14.94
CA LYS A 132 14.80 -12.28 15.40
C LYS A 132 13.73 -12.70 14.39
N ARG A 133 14.02 -12.58 13.10
CA ARG A 133 13.13 -13.00 12.02
C ARG A 133 13.62 -14.32 11.44
N GLY A 134 12.72 -15.30 11.33
CA GLY A 134 12.95 -16.49 10.53
C GLY A 134 13.02 -16.14 9.05
N MET A 135 13.78 -16.93 8.29
CA MET A 135 13.81 -16.85 6.83
C MET A 135 13.53 -18.22 6.25
N GLU A 136 12.61 -18.25 5.29
CA GLU A 136 12.28 -19.43 4.51
C GLU A 136 12.33 -19.04 3.04
N VAL A 137 12.56 -20.00 2.14
CA VAL A 137 12.59 -19.76 0.70
C VAL A 137 11.67 -20.74 -0.02
N LEU A 138 10.99 -20.22 -1.04
CA LEU A 138 10.14 -21.00 -1.93
C LEU A 138 10.26 -20.49 -3.37
N ARG A 139 9.73 -21.26 -4.32
CA ARG A 139 9.61 -20.82 -5.71
C ARG A 139 8.25 -20.19 -5.97
N VAL A 140 8.22 -18.92 -6.36
CA VAL A 140 7.00 -18.18 -6.71
C VAL A 140 6.36 -18.78 -7.96
N ALA A 141 5.02 -18.86 -7.97
CA ALA A 141 4.24 -19.52 -9.03
C ALA A 141 4.18 -18.75 -10.37
N ALA A 142 5.11 -17.84 -10.63
CA ALA A 142 5.12 -17.02 -11.85
C ALA A 142 5.58 -17.82 -13.09
N ALA A 143 5.17 -17.38 -14.29
CA ALA A 143 5.78 -17.88 -15.52
C ALA A 143 7.27 -17.50 -15.54
N GLY A 144 8.15 -18.49 -15.69
CA GLY A 144 9.59 -18.33 -15.50
C GLY A 144 10.03 -18.21 -14.03
N GLY A 145 9.15 -18.57 -13.08
CA GLY A 145 9.22 -18.31 -11.64
C GLY A 145 10.60 -18.30 -10.99
N PHE A 146 10.75 -17.38 -10.06
CA PHE A 146 11.95 -17.07 -9.29
C PHE A 146 11.82 -17.56 -7.84
N PHE A 147 12.94 -17.62 -7.13
CA PHE A 147 12.97 -17.93 -5.70
C PHE A 147 12.75 -16.68 -4.88
N MET A 148 11.96 -16.77 -3.82
CA MET A 148 11.67 -15.64 -2.94
C MET A 148 11.84 -16.08 -1.50
N ALA A 149 12.64 -15.32 -0.77
CA ALA A 149 12.71 -15.43 0.67
C ALA A 149 11.51 -14.71 1.30
N VAL A 150 10.93 -15.38 2.29
CA VAL A 150 9.81 -14.91 3.10
C VAL A 150 10.15 -15.07 4.57
N GLY A 151 9.38 -14.41 5.43
CA GLY A 151 9.47 -14.58 6.87
C GLY A 151 8.80 -15.85 7.34
N ASP A 152 8.97 -16.15 8.62
CA ASP A 152 8.17 -17.16 9.30
C ASP A 152 6.68 -16.73 9.28
N PRO A 153 5.78 -17.49 8.65
CA PRO A 153 4.36 -17.15 8.51
C PRO A 153 3.60 -17.17 9.84
N GLU A 154 4.15 -17.78 10.90
CA GLU A 154 3.59 -17.64 12.26
C GLU A 154 3.87 -16.26 12.84
N GLN A 155 4.99 -15.63 12.44
CA GLN A 155 5.37 -14.27 12.83
C GLN A 155 4.78 -13.21 11.88
N ASP A 156 4.83 -13.46 10.57
CA ASP A 156 4.25 -12.61 9.53
C ASP A 156 2.99 -13.22 8.92
N GLN A 157 1.86 -12.88 9.54
CA GLN A 157 0.51 -13.24 9.14
C GLN A 157 0.01 -12.43 7.92
N GLY A 158 0.85 -11.53 7.38
CA GLY A 158 0.58 -10.75 6.18
C GLY A 158 1.16 -11.40 4.92
N ALA A 159 2.24 -10.81 4.41
CA ALA A 159 2.79 -11.17 3.11
C ALA A 159 3.35 -12.61 3.09
N SER A 160 4.08 -13.02 4.12
CA SER A 160 4.71 -14.36 4.17
C SER A 160 3.67 -15.47 4.19
N SER A 161 2.60 -15.35 4.97
CA SER A 161 1.50 -16.32 4.95
C SER A 161 0.82 -16.42 3.57
N LEU A 162 0.56 -15.28 2.92
CA LEU A 162 -0.06 -15.28 1.59
C LEU A 162 0.85 -15.91 0.53
N ILE A 163 2.14 -15.59 0.54
CA ILE A 163 3.10 -16.15 -0.41
C ILE A 163 3.28 -17.65 -0.17
N ARG A 164 3.32 -18.12 1.08
CA ARG A 164 3.36 -19.54 1.39
C ARG A 164 2.13 -20.27 0.85
N ASP A 165 0.94 -19.74 1.13
CA ASP A 165 -0.32 -20.45 0.88
C ASP A 165 -0.74 -20.38 -0.60
N ALA A 166 -0.46 -19.26 -1.28
CA ALA A 166 -0.88 -19.02 -2.66
C ALA A 166 0.28 -19.01 -3.68
N GLY A 167 1.53 -18.89 -3.23
CA GLY A 167 2.70 -18.75 -4.11
C GLY A 167 2.88 -17.35 -4.68
N TYR A 168 2.15 -16.34 -4.17
CA TYR A 168 2.21 -14.93 -4.56
C TYR A 168 1.55 -14.01 -3.51
N TYR A 169 1.89 -12.72 -3.56
CA TYR A 169 1.28 -11.61 -2.83
C TYR A 169 0.50 -10.71 -3.80
N GLU A 170 -0.60 -10.09 -3.37
CA GLU A 170 -1.41 -9.14 -4.17
C GLU A 170 -1.72 -9.64 -5.60
N PRO A 171 -2.60 -10.64 -5.79
CA PRO A 171 -2.79 -11.30 -7.08
C PRO A 171 -3.14 -10.34 -8.22
N THR A 172 -4.09 -9.42 -8.03
CA THR A 172 -4.49 -8.53 -9.13
C THR A 172 -3.34 -7.60 -9.53
N GLN A 173 -2.60 -7.07 -8.57
CA GLN A 173 -1.41 -6.24 -8.83
C GLN A 173 -0.31 -7.05 -9.52
N THR A 174 -0.08 -8.28 -9.08
CA THR A 174 0.90 -9.19 -9.68
C THR A 174 0.58 -9.51 -11.13
N GLN A 175 -0.70 -9.69 -11.48
CA GLN A 175 -1.08 -9.89 -12.87
C GLN A 175 -0.85 -8.63 -13.72
N ILE A 176 -1.22 -7.46 -13.20
CA ILE A 176 -0.98 -6.18 -13.89
C ILE A 176 0.53 -6.00 -14.13
N ALA A 177 1.34 -6.24 -13.10
CA ALA A 177 2.80 -6.19 -13.20
C ALA A 177 3.34 -7.21 -14.21
N GLU A 178 2.85 -8.44 -14.21
CA GLU A 178 3.24 -9.46 -15.19
C GLU A 178 2.93 -9.00 -16.62
N LYS A 179 1.71 -8.47 -16.87
CA LYS A 179 1.32 -7.90 -18.16
C LYS A 179 2.29 -6.81 -18.60
N ILE A 180 2.62 -5.88 -17.70
CA ILE A 180 3.56 -4.76 -17.98
C ILE A 180 4.96 -5.30 -18.30
N PHE A 181 5.45 -6.27 -17.54
CA PHE A 181 6.82 -6.78 -17.66
C PHE A 181 7.03 -7.81 -18.77
N ARG A 182 5.99 -8.28 -19.47
CA ARG A 182 6.16 -9.16 -20.64
C ARG A 182 7.09 -8.56 -21.69
N ASN A 183 7.10 -7.24 -21.82
CA ASN A 183 7.98 -6.50 -22.72
C ASN A 183 8.85 -5.50 -21.93
N CYS A 184 9.85 -5.99 -21.21
CA CYS A 184 10.86 -5.20 -20.49
C CYS A 184 11.86 -4.49 -21.43
N THR A 185 11.36 -3.84 -22.48
CA THR A 185 12.17 -3.11 -23.48
C THR A 185 11.80 -1.63 -23.51
N ASP A 186 12.81 -0.75 -23.47
CA ASP A 186 12.63 0.68 -23.64
C ASP A 186 12.42 1.07 -25.13
N ALA A 187 12.20 2.36 -25.40
CA ALA A 187 11.99 2.86 -26.76
C ALA A 187 13.21 2.69 -27.68
N ALA A 188 14.41 2.53 -27.13
CA ALA A 188 15.65 2.30 -27.87
C ALA A 188 15.97 0.79 -28.04
N GLY A 189 15.10 -0.10 -27.54
CA GLY A 189 15.32 -1.55 -27.54
C GLY A 189 16.26 -2.04 -26.42
N GLY A 190 16.67 -1.16 -25.50
CA GLY A 190 17.39 -1.50 -24.28
C GLY A 190 16.46 -2.05 -23.20
N ARG A 191 17.01 -2.34 -22.01
CA ARG A 191 16.21 -2.80 -20.87
C ARG A 191 15.41 -1.65 -20.27
N ALA A 192 14.09 -1.82 -20.21
CA ALA A 192 13.19 -0.90 -19.54
C ALA A 192 13.53 -0.73 -18.05
N LEU A 193 13.23 0.45 -17.49
CA LEU A 193 13.48 0.78 -16.09
C LEU A 193 12.19 0.70 -15.28
N VAL A 194 12.27 0.05 -14.12
CA VAL A 194 11.22 -0.03 -13.10
C VAL A 194 11.72 0.62 -11.81
N ALA A 195 10.87 1.37 -11.15
CA ALA A 195 11.09 1.89 -9.81
C ALA A 195 10.08 1.23 -8.85
N ASP A 196 10.55 0.63 -7.76
CA ASP A 196 9.72 -0.02 -6.74
C ASP A 196 10.02 0.58 -5.36
N VAL A 197 9.07 1.34 -4.83
CA VAL A 197 9.20 2.07 -3.56
C VAL A 197 8.36 1.37 -2.50
N GLY A 198 8.99 0.98 -1.39
CA GLY A 198 8.36 0.12 -0.39
C GLY A 198 8.31 -1.31 -0.87
N ALA A 199 9.46 -1.85 -1.29
CA ALA A 199 9.51 -3.17 -1.89
C ALA A 199 9.23 -4.30 -0.89
N GLY A 200 9.44 -4.08 0.41
CA GLY A 200 9.28 -5.08 1.46
C GLY A 200 10.11 -6.32 1.14
N PHE A 201 9.43 -7.44 0.90
CA PHE A 201 10.06 -8.71 0.53
C PHE A 201 10.56 -8.76 -0.92
N GLY A 202 10.18 -7.79 -1.76
CA GLY A 202 10.74 -7.61 -3.09
C GLY A 202 10.07 -8.39 -4.23
N GLN A 203 8.83 -8.88 -4.05
CA GLN A 203 8.14 -9.67 -5.08
C GLN A 203 8.11 -8.98 -6.45
N PHE A 204 7.75 -7.70 -6.49
CA PHE A 204 7.60 -6.94 -7.74
C PHE A 204 8.96 -6.60 -8.36
N ALA A 205 9.95 -6.23 -7.55
CA ALA A 205 11.33 -6.07 -7.99
C ALA A 205 11.91 -7.36 -8.60
N LEU A 206 11.74 -8.50 -7.94
CA LEU A 206 12.18 -9.82 -8.42
C LEU A 206 11.45 -10.21 -9.71
N LEU A 207 10.13 -10.00 -9.76
CA LEU A 207 9.34 -10.25 -10.96
C LEU A 207 9.86 -9.42 -12.14
N ALA A 208 10.04 -8.11 -11.97
CA ALA A 208 10.58 -7.22 -12.99
C ALA A 208 11.99 -7.67 -13.46
N ALA A 209 12.91 -7.89 -12.52
CA ALA A 209 14.28 -8.30 -12.83
C ALA A 209 14.32 -9.67 -13.52
N SER A 210 13.48 -10.63 -13.11
CA SER A 210 13.37 -11.95 -13.76
C SER A 210 12.87 -11.88 -15.20
N ARG A 211 12.18 -10.79 -15.57
CA ARG A 211 11.77 -10.47 -16.95
C ARG A 211 12.78 -9.61 -17.70
N GLY A 212 13.94 -9.35 -17.10
CA GLY A 212 15.05 -8.62 -17.71
C GLY A 212 14.93 -7.10 -17.64
N CYS A 213 13.99 -6.56 -16.87
CA CYS A 213 13.95 -5.13 -16.57
C CYS A 213 15.15 -4.74 -15.69
N ARG A 214 15.59 -3.48 -15.81
CA ARG A 214 16.42 -2.83 -14.77
C ARG A 214 15.48 -2.32 -13.68
N VAL A 215 15.90 -2.41 -12.43
CA VAL A 215 15.07 -2.02 -11.29
C VAL A 215 15.86 -1.12 -10.34
N VAL A 216 15.26 0.00 -9.92
CA VAL A 216 15.69 0.75 -8.74
C VAL A 216 14.68 0.49 -7.63
N VAL A 217 15.16 0.08 -6.47
CA VAL A 217 14.30 -0.36 -5.37
C VAL A 217 14.62 0.43 -4.11
N TRP A 218 13.60 0.90 -3.41
CA TRP A 218 13.73 1.50 -2.07
C TRP A 218 13.11 0.59 -1.02
N GLU A 219 13.93 0.11 -0.09
CA GLU A 219 13.49 -0.59 1.11
C GLU A 219 14.38 -0.19 2.31
N PRO A 220 13.98 0.84 3.06
CA PRO A 220 14.81 1.37 4.14
C PRO A 220 14.83 0.49 5.39
N VAL A 221 13.85 -0.39 5.62
CA VAL A 221 13.79 -1.24 6.82
C VAL A 221 14.77 -2.40 6.67
N PRO A 222 15.90 -2.45 7.41
CA PRO A 222 16.94 -3.45 7.17
C PRO A 222 16.45 -4.89 7.33
N SER A 223 15.57 -5.12 8.29
CA SER A 223 15.01 -6.45 8.57
C SER A 223 14.02 -6.93 7.51
N LEU A 224 13.45 -6.05 6.69
CA LEU A 224 12.64 -6.41 5.51
C LEU A 224 13.50 -6.52 4.25
N ARG A 225 14.42 -5.57 4.08
CA ARG A 225 15.39 -5.53 2.97
C ARG A 225 16.16 -6.84 2.81
N THR A 226 16.44 -7.52 3.92
CA THR A 226 17.16 -8.80 3.95
C THR A 226 16.53 -9.88 3.06
N PHE A 227 15.20 -9.96 3.00
CA PHE A 227 14.49 -10.96 2.20
C PHE A 227 14.69 -10.70 0.71
N LEU A 228 14.62 -9.43 0.29
CA LEU A 228 14.93 -9.03 -1.08
C LEU A 228 16.41 -9.29 -1.40
N GLN A 229 17.35 -8.91 -0.53
CA GLN A 229 18.79 -9.13 -0.73
C GLN A 229 19.12 -10.60 -0.96
N TYR A 230 18.64 -11.49 -0.08
CA TYR A 230 18.83 -12.94 -0.23
C TYR A 230 18.22 -13.44 -1.54
N SER A 231 16.99 -13.03 -1.86
CA SER A 231 16.30 -13.44 -3.09
C SER A 231 17.07 -12.98 -4.34
N LEU A 232 17.60 -11.76 -4.37
CA LEU A 232 18.41 -11.29 -5.49
C LEU A 232 19.69 -12.11 -5.66
N GLN A 233 20.38 -12.44 -4.56
CA GLN A 233 21.59 -13.26 -4.59
C GLN A 233 21.29 -14.69 -5.09
N LEU A 234 20.23 -15.31 -4.57
CA LEU A 234 19.84 -16.68 -4.92
C LEU A 234 19.46 -16.81 -6.40
N ASN A 235 18.80 -15.79 -6.96
CA ASN A 235 18.41 -15.79 -8.38
C ASN A 235 19.50 -15.23 -9.31
N GLY A 236 20.63 -14.75 -8.80
CA GLY A 236 21.68 -14.12 -9.61
C GLY A 236 21.25 -12.80 -10.26
N LEU A 237 20.28 -12.09 -9.68
CA LEU A 237 19.64 -10.89 -10.25
C LEU A 237 20.23 -9.58 -9.74
N THR A 238 21.27 -9.61 -8.89
CA THR A 238 21.80 -8.39 -8.24
C THR A 238 22.39 -7.39 -9.26
N HIS A 239 22.79 -7.82 -10.44
CA HIS A 239 23.28 -6.96 -11.51
C HIS A 239 22.17 -6.16 -12.24
N LEU A 240 20.90 -6.51 -12.05
CA LEU A 240 19.75 -5.81 -12.63
C LEU A 240 19.08 -4.84 -11.65
N VAL A 241 19.44 -4.90 -10.36
CA VAL A 241 18.74 -4.21 -9.29
C VAL A 241 19.68 -3.28 -8.54
N SER A 242 19.36 -1.99 -8.54
CA SER A 242 19.98 -0.98 -7.68
C SER A 242 19.13 -0.84 -6.41
N LEU A 243 19.61 -1.39 -5.31
CA LEU A 243 18.94 -1.34 -4.01
C LEU A 243 19.33 -0.06 -3.25
N ARG A 244 18.34 0.69 -2.78
CA ARG A 244 18.48 1.93 -2.01
C ARG A 244 18.05 1.65 -0.57
N GLU A 245 18.89 2.04 0.38
CA GLU A 245 18.63 1.87 1.81
C GLU A 245 17.95 3.11 2.41
N GLU A 246 17.89 4.19 1.64
CA GLU A 246 17.19 5.42 1.95
C GLU A 246 15.67 5.27 1.80
N ALA A 247 14.92 6.11 2.51
CA ALA A 247 13.49 6.24 2.26
C ALA A 247 13.27 7.09 0.99
N ALA A 248 12.27 6.77 0.17
CA ALA A 248 11.86 7.70 -0.88
C ALA A 248 10.96 8.79 -0.29
N GLY A 249 11.18 10.06 -0.64
CA GLY A 249 10.36 11.16 -0.13
C GLY A 249 10.49 12.44 -0.95
N PRO A 250 9.78 13.51 -0.56
CA PRO A 250 9.71 14.76 -1.33
C PRO A 250 10.98 15.60 -1.19
N VAL A 251 11.76 15.41 -0.12
CA VAL A 251 12.93 16.23 0.21
C VAL A 251 14.11 15.34 0.55
N THR A 252 15.21 15.47 -0.20
CA THR A 252 16.45 14.74 0.09
C THR A 252 17.08 15.24 1.40
N GLY A 253 17.53 14.32 2.23
CA GLY A 253 18.13 14.63 3.53
C GLY A 253 17.12 14.75 4.68
N ALA A 254 15.82 14.74 4.40
CA ALA A 254 14.81 14.79 5.45
C ALA A 254 14.83 13.50 6.29
N ALA A 255 14.96 13.65 7.61
CA ALA A 255 14.86 12.51 8.52
C ALA A 255 13.39 12.04 8.61
N THR A 256 13.19 10.73 8.68
CA THR A 256 11.89 10.12 8.92
C THR A 256 12.03 8.92 9.84
N THR A 257 11.18 8.86 10.86
CA THR A 257 11.10 7.70 11.76
C THR A 257 10.23 6.63 11.12
N LEU A 258 10.83 5.49 10.78
CA LEU A 258 10.13 4.31 10.28
C LEU A 258 9.88 3.33 11.40
N ILE A 259 8.74 2.66 11.31
CA ILE A 259 8.29 1.69 12.29
C ILE A 259 7.88 0.44 11.54
N ALA A 260 8.51 -0.68 11.90
CA ALA A 260 8.20 -1.99 11.36
C ALA A 260 7.78 -2.93 12.50
N PRO A 261 6.64 -3.62 12.39
CA PRO A 261 6.24 -4.59 13.40
C PRO A 261 7.16 -5.81 13.36
N LEU A 262 7.38 -6.43 14.53
CA LEU A 262 8.13 -7.68 14.64
C LEU A 262 7.21 -8.92 14.59
N HIS A 263 5.91 -8.74 14.77
CA HIS A 263 4.88 -9.78 14.66
C HIS A 263 3.63 -9.21 13.98
N GLY A 264 2.80 -10.07 13.39
CA GLY A 264 1.56 -9.67 12.72
C GLY A 264 1.78 -9.40 11.24
N ARG A 265 1.50 -8.19 10.77
CA ARG A 265 1.58 -7.82 9.34
C ARG A 265 2.84 -7.03 9.07
N TRP A 266 3.91 -7.67 8.60
CA TRP A 266 5.18 -6.95 8.35
C TRP A 266 5.11 -5.96 7.18
N ASP A 267 4.20 -6.22 6.24
CA ASP A 267 3.87 -5.36 5.10
C ASP A 267 3.23 -4.01 5.50
N SER A 268 2.94 -3.78 6.78
CA SER A 268 2.47 -2.49 7.29
C SER A 268 3.58 -1.60 7.86
N ALA A 269 4.85 -1.94 7.62
CA ALA A 269 5.95 -1.05 7.97
C ALA A 269 5.81 0.30 7.24
N GLY A 270 6.11 1.40 7.93
CA GLY A 270 5.99 2.74 7.36
C GLY A 270 6.31 3.85 8.36
N PRO A 271 6.29 5.12 7.93
CA PRO A 271 6.65 6.22 8.80
C PRO A 271 5.63 6.43 9.90
N GLU A 272 6.15 6.73 11.09
CA GLU A 272 5.38 7.05 12.30
C GLU A 272 4.30 6.00 12.64
N GLY A 273 4.49 4.77 12.12
CA GLY A 273 3.52 3.68 12.11
C GLY A 273 2.11 4.13 11.75
N LEU A 274 1.97 4.97 10.71
CA LEU A 274 0.68 5.40 10.14
C LEU A 274 -0.27 4.23 9.88
N ALA A 275 0.31 3.09 9.49
CA ALA A 275 -0.40 1.87 9.17
C ALA A 275 -0.98 1.09 10.38
N HIS A 276 -0.63 1.47 11.61
CA HIS A 276 -1.04 0.76 12.83
C HIS A 276 -1.97 1.61 13.71
N ARG A 277 -3.02 1.01 14.27
CA ARG A 277 -3.77 1.61 15.38
C ARG A 277 -2.92 1.55 16.63
N ARG A 278 -2.83 2.64 17.41
CA ARG A 278 -1.91 2.79 18.58
C ARG A 278 -1.89 1.60 19.56
N ASP A 279 -2.99 0.86 19.66
CA ASP A 279 -3.13 -0.23 20.61
C ASP A 279 -2.58 -1.58 20.09
N ASP A 280 -2.29 -1.70 18.80
CA ASP A 280 -1.88 -2.96 18.14
C ASP A 280 -0.35 -3.14 18.04
N TRP A 281 0.44 -2.31 18.72
CA TRP A 281 1.84 -2.07 18.34
C TRP A 281 2.87 -3.08 18.84
N GLY A 282 2.45 -4.13 19.56
CA GLY A 282 3.29 -5.27 19.98
C GLY A 282 4.77 -4.93 20.24
N ASP A 283 5.64 -5.86 19.86
CA ASP A 283 7.07 -5.58 19.69
C ASP A 283 7.31 -4.99 18.29
N LYS A 284 8.20 -3.99 18.20
CA LYS A 284 8.46 -3.25 16.97
C LYS A 284 9.92 -2.84 16.83
N GLU A 285 10.35 -2.71 15.59
CA GLU A 285 11.58 -2.03 15.19
C GLU A 285 11.25 -0.57 14.91
N VAL A 286 12.04 0.34 15.49
CA VAL A 286 11.97 1.79 15.22
C VAL A 286 13.34 2.20 14.71
N LEU A 287 13.37 2.82 13.54
CA LEU A 287 14.62 3.26 12.93
C LEU A 287 14.45 4.63 12.29
N GLU A 288 15.53 5.40 12.31
CA GLU A 288 15.61 6.68 11.61
C GLU A 288 16.18 6.43 10.21
N ALA A 289 15.42 6.82 9.19
CA ALA A 289 15.85 6.80 7.81
C ALA A 289 16.03 8.23 7.30
N VAL A 290 16.91 8.39 6.32
CA VAL A 290 17.05 9.64 5.58
C VAL A 290 16.33 9.48 4.26
N ALA A 291 15.50 10.46 3.91
CA ALA A 291 14.78 10.46 2.65
C ALA A 291 15.68 10.92 1.49
N GLU A 292 15.41 10.40 0.30
CA GLU A 292 15.91 10.92 -0.97
C GLU A 292 14.78 11.07 -1.99
N ARG A 293 14.94 12.04 -2.89
CA ARG A 293 14.03 12.20 -4.02
C ARG A 293 14.30 11.17 -5.10
N ILE A 294 13.24 10.61 -5.67
CA ILE A 294 13.31 9.74 -6.86
C ILE A 294 13.97 10.51 -8.02
N ASP A 295 13.67 11.80 -8.17
CA ASP A 295 14.29 12.69 -9.16
C ASP A 295 15.83 12.75 -9.07
N GLY A 296 16.37 12.53 -7.87
CA GLY A 296 17.82 12.49 -7.64
C GLY A 296 18.48 11.27 -8.28
N VAL A 297 17.75 10.16 -8.35
CA VAL A 297 18.26 8.83 -8.71
C VAL A 297 17.84 8.42 -10.13
N VAL A 298 16.57 8.63 -10.49
CA VAL A 298 16.00 8.19 -11.75
C VAL A 298 16.11 9.31 -12.80
N ARG A 299 16.83 9.03 -13.88
CA ARG A 299 17.10 9.98 -14.98
C ARG A 299 16.66 9.46 -16.36
N ALA A 300 15.71 8.54 -16.38
CA ALA A 300 15.22 7.88 -17.58
C ALA A 300 13.72 7.63 -17.48
N GLU A 301 13.08 7.37 -18.63
CA GLU A 301 11.66 6.98 -18.69
C GLU A 301 11.42 5.71 -17.86
N LEU A 302 10.36 5.71 -17.05
CA LEU A 302 9.95 4.55 -16.29
C LEU A 302 8.86 3.77 -17.03
N LEU A 303 9.07 2.46 -17.17
CA LEU A 303 8.03 1.52 -17.56
C LEU A 303 6.97 1.40 -16.46
N LEU A 304 7.42 1.33 -15.20
CA LEU A 304 6.56 1.29 -14.02
C LEU A 304 7.22 2.04 -12.87
N LEU A 305 6.42 2.88 -12.19
CA LEU A 305 6.67 3.38 -10.84
C LEU A 305 5.67 2.73 -9.88
N ARG A 306 6.11 1.80 -9.05
CA ARG A 306 5.30 1.22 -7.96
C ARG A 306 5.60 1.98 -6.67
N VAL A 307 4.55 2.41 -5.98
CA VAL A 307 4.62 3.07 -4.68
C VAL A 307 3.69 2.35 -3.72
N ALA A 308 4.25 1.42 -2.95
CA ALA A 308 3.55 0.58 -1.99
C ALA A 308 3.94 0.97 -0.55
N LEU A 309 3.71 2.24 -0.24
CA LEU A 309 3.94 2.78 1.10
C LEU A 309 2.63 3.35 1.64
N ARG A 310 1.97 2.57 2.52
CA ARG A 310 0.79 3.01 3.29
C ARG A 310 1.00 4.41 3.83
N GLY A 311 0.13 5.34 3.44
CA GLY A 311 0.14 6.69 3.99
C GLY A 311 1.08 7.67 3.26
N GLN A 312 2.05 7.22 2.45
CA GLN A 312 3.11 8.12 1.93
C GLN A 312 3.11 8.30 0.42
N ALA A 313 2.26 7.57 -0.28
CA ALA A 313 2.10 7.62 -1.72
C ALA A 313 2.16 9.05 -2.31
N PRO A 314 1.39 10.05 -1.83
CA PRO A 314 1.47 11.43 -2.32
C PRO A 314 2.85 12.07 -2.16
N ARG A 315 3.47 11.91 -0.98
CA ARG A 315 4.76 12.53 -0.64
C ARG A 315 5.92 11.94 -1.46
N VAL A 316 5.88 10.63 -1.71
CA VAL A 316 6.84 9.95 -2.59
C VAL A 316 6.72 10.47 -4.03
N LEU A 317 5.49 10.58 -4.55
CA LEU A 317 5.24 11.05 -5.91
C LEU A 317 5.66 12.52 -6.10
N GLN A 318 5.52 13.36 -5.07
CA GLN A 318 6.09 14.71 -5.08
C GLN A 318 7.62 14.70 -5.28
N GLY A 319 8.32 13.73 -4.68
CA GLY A 319 9.75 13.50 -4.90
C GLY A 319 10.14 12.94 -6.28
N ALA A 320 9.15 12.66 -7.14
CA ALA A 320 9.31 12.14 -8.49
C ALA A 320 8.84 13.13 -9.57
N ARG A 321 8.62 14.41 -9.23
CA ARG A 321 8.13 15.44 -10.14
C ARG A 321 8.91 15.49 -11.45
N ASP A 322 10.24 15.57 -11.40
CA ASP A 322 11.07 15.71 -12.59
C ASP A 322 11.01 14.45 -13.46
N VAL A 323 10.86 13.27 -12.85
CA VAL A 323 10.62 12.03 -13.60
C VAL A 323 9.33 12.14 -14.42
N PHE A 324 8.23 12.65 -13.86
CA PHE A 324 6.99 12.82 -14.62
C PHE A 324 7.08 13.89 -15.70
N THR A 325 7.70 15.04 -15.40
CA THR A 325 7.71 16.21 -16.29
C THR A 325 8.79 16.14 -17.37
N THR A 326 9.92 15.48 -17.08
CA THR A 326 11.10 15.47 -17.95
C THR A 326 11.32 14.11 -18.63
N HIS A 327 11.12 13.01 -17.91
CA HIS A 327 11.50 11.67 -18.38
C HIS A 327 10.32 10.82 -18.85
N GLY A 328 9.15 11.01 -18.26
CA GLY A 328 7.95 10.24 -18.51
C GLY A 328 7.84 8.98 -17.64
N VAL A 329 6.59 8.67 -17.28
CA VAL A 329 6.22 7.44 -16.59
C VAL A 329 5.06 6.80 -17.36
N ARG A 330 5.19 5.53 -17.74
CA ARG A 330 4.16 4.81 -18.51
C ARG A 330 3.08 4.22 -17.63
N ASN A 331 3.47 3.65 -16.50
CA ASN A 331 2.58 3.03 -15.52
C ASN A 331 2.94 3.47 -14.11
N VAL A 332 1.92 3.66 -13.29
CA VAL A 332 2.03 3.87 -11.84
C VAL A 332 1.13 2.84 -11.17
N LEU A 333 1.68 2.07 -10.24
CA LEU A 333 0.90 1.26 -9.30
C LEU A 333 1.03 1.92 -7.93
N LEU A 334 -0.08 2.46 -7.44
CA LEU A 334 -0.11 3.32 -6.27
C LEU A 334 -0.99 2.71 -5.19
N GLU A 335 -0.47 2.59 -3.98
CA GLU A 335 -1.33 2.36 -2.83
C GLU A 335 -2.10 3.65 -2.47
N TYR A 336 -3.43 3.59 -2.57
CA TYR A 336 -4.33 4.72 -2.34
C TYR A 336 -5.05 4.54 -1.00
N SER A 337 -4.54 5.22 0.04
CA SER A 337 -4.93 4.99 1.43
C SER A 337 -5.32 6.27 2.18
N PRO A 338 -6.26 7.10 1.68
CA PRO A 338 -6.68 8.33 2.38
C PRO A 338 -7.22 8.03 3.78
N GLY A 339 -7.92 6.90 3.96
CA GLY A 339 -8.53 6.47 5.23
C GLY A 339 -7.56 6.39 6.42
N LEU A 340 -6.25 6.22 6.18
CA LEU A 340 -5.25 6.19 7.25
C LEU A 340 -5.16 7.51 8.01
N TYR A 341 -5.25 8.61 7.27
CA TYR A 341 -5.19 9.95 7.83
C TYR A 341 -6.54 10.37 8.41
N GLU A 342 -7.63 9.91 7.83
CA GLU A 342 -8.99 10.12 8.33
C GLU A 342 -9.18 9.52 9.74
N ASP A 343 -8.69 8.30 9.95
CA ASP A 343 -8.69 7.64 11.26
C ASP A 343 -7.93 8.45 12.33
N ARG A 344 -7.02 9.34 11.91
CA ARG A 344 -6.25 10.24 12.79
C ARG A 344 -6.78 11.68 12.79
N GLY A 345 -7.86 11.97 12.04
CA GLY A 345 -8.39 13.32 11.86
C GLY A 345 -7.48 14.27 11.08
N ASN A 346 -6.50 13.74 10.34
CA ASN A 346 -5.58 14.55 9.51
C ASN A 346 -6.10 14.68 8.08
N TRP A 347 -7.17 15.44 7.92
CA TRP A 347 -7.84 15.62 6.64
C TRP A 347 -6.99 16.38 5.60
N THR A 348 -5.97 17.12 6.03
CA THR A 348 -5.01 17.77 5.12
C THR A 348 -4.16 16.74 4.38
N GLU A 349 -3.59 15.77 5.09
CA GLU A 349 -2.84 14.69 4.43
C GLU A 349 -3.76 13.74 3.65
N SER A 350 -5.01 13.54 4.10
CA SER A 350 -6.00 12.77 3.34
C SER A 350 -6.30 13.41 1.98
N ALA A 351 -6.41 14.74 1.92
CA ALA A 351 -6.66 15.48 0.68
C ALA A 351 -5.56 15.34 -0.38
N LEU A 352 -4.31 15.06 0.03
CA LEU A 352 -3.21 14.88 -0.91
C LEU A 352 -3.41 13.68 -1.85
N TYR A 353 -4.21 12.67 -1.45
CA TYR A 353 -4.48 11.49 -2.28
C TYR A 353 -5.28 11.83 -3.55
N PRO A 354 -6.51 12.37 -3.45
CA PRO A 354 -7.26 12.73 -4.65
C PRO A 354 -6.58 13.84 -5.46
N GLU A 355 -5.86 14.75 -4.79
CA GLU A 355 -5.08 15.79 -5.48
C GLU A 355 -3.95 15.20 -6.33
N THR A 356 -3.18 14.26 -5.76
CA THR A 356 -2.10 13.56 -6.47
C THR A 356 -2.65 12.76 -7.64
N LEU A 357 -3.76 12.05 -7.45
CA LEU A 357 -4.37 11.26 -8.51
C LEU A 357 -4.93 12.15 -9.63
N ALA A 358 -5.50 13.31 -9.28
CA ALA A 358 -5.95 14.30 -10.27
C ALA A 358 -4.78 14.89 -11.08
N ALA A 359 -3.66 15.20 -10.41
CA ALA A 359 -2.44 15.63 -11.09
C ALA A 359 -1.91 14.57 -12.08
N LEU A 360 -1.95 13.28 -11.73
CA LEU A 360 -1.61 12.19 -12.65
C LEU A 360 -2.57 12.13 -13.86
N LEU A 361 -3.88 12.28 -13.65
CA LEU A 361 -4.86 12.34 -14.74
C LEU A 361 -4.60 13.53 -15.67
N ASN A 362 -4.31 14.71 -15.12
CA ASN A 362 -3.98 15.91 -15.88
C ASN A 362 -2.64 15.80 -16.62
N ALA A 363 -1.70 14.96 -16.13
CA ALA A 363 -0.48 14.58 -16.84
C ALA A 363 -0.70 13.56 -17.97
N GLY A 364 -1.94 13.19 -18.25
CA GLY A 364 -2.34 12.32 -19.37
C GLY A 364 -2.30 10.83 -19.04
N LEU A 365 -2.35 10.44 -17.77
CA LEU A 365 -2.60 9.05 -17.38
C LEU A 365 -4.10 8.78 -17.24
N HIS A 366 -4.49 7.52 -17.40
CA HIS A 366 -5.80 6.99 -17.06
C HIS A 366 -5.69 6.16 -15.80
N ALA A 367 -6.55 6.40 -14.80
CA ALA A 367 -6.51 5.70 -13.53
C ALA A 367 -7.64 4.68 -13.42
N TYR A 368 -7.31 3.50 -12.88
CA TYR A 368 -8.21 2.38 -12.67
C TYR A 368 -8.08 1.88 -11.23
N ALA A 369 -9.21 1.71 -10.55
CA ALA A 369 -9.27 1.18 -9.20
C ALA A 369 -9.18 -0.34 -9.21
N ILE A 370 -8.34 -0.89 -8.32
CA ILE A 370 -8.24 -2.33 -8.08
C ILE A 370 -9.12 -2.65 -6.88
N ASP A 371 -10.31 -3.20 -7.15
CA ASP A 371 -11.25 -3.57 -6.09
C ASP A 371 -10.60 -4.66 -5.21
N PRO A 372 -10.46 -4.44 -3.89
CA PRO A 372 -9.89 -5.44 -2.98
C PRO A 372 -10.63 -6.79 -3.00
N GLY A 373 -11.90 -6.80 -3.41
CA GLY A 373 -12.68 -8.03 -3.57
C GLY A 373 -12.25 -8.89 -4.76
N LEU A 374 -11.49 -8.37 -5.72
CA LEU A 374 -11.00 -9.17 -6.86
C LEU A 374 -9.96 -10.19 -6.42
N ASP A 375 -9.21 -9.92 -5.34
CA ASP A 375 -8.09 -10.78 -4.93
C ASP A 375 -8.53 -12.16 -4.40
N GLU A 376 -9.79 -12.34 -3.98
CA GLU A 376 -10.28 -13.63 -3.43
C GLU A 376 -10.43 -14.72 -4.52
N ASP A 377 -10.72 -14.33 -5.77
CA ASP A 377 -11.04 -15.27 -6.86
C ASP A 377 -9.90 -15.42 -7.89
N TYR A 378 -8.81 -14.65 -7.73
CA TYR A 378 -7.90 -14.39 -8.84
C TYR A 378 -6.59 -15.18 -8.80
N ARG A 379 -6.23 -15.73 -9.97
CA ARG A 379 -4.95 -16.41 -10.21
C ARG A 379 -4.05 -15.53 -11.08
N PRO A 380 -2.99 -14.90 -10.52
CA PRO A 380 -2.27 -13.80 -11.17
C PRO A 380 -1.59 -14.16 -12.49
N PHE A 381 -1.26 -15.44 -12.70
CA PHE A 381 -0.49 -15.89 -13.85
C PHE A 381 -1.35 -16.55 -14.93
N GLU A 382 -2.67 -16.54 -14.77
CA GLU A 382 -3.63 -17.10 -15.71
C GLU A 382 -4.58 -16.00 -16.21
N GLY A 383 -4.78 -15.90 -17.53
CA GLY A 383 -5.78 -15.00 -18.13
C GLY A 383 -5.32 -13.56 -18.40
N ALA A 384 -6.31 -12.72 -18.70
CA ALA A 384 -6.14 -11.29 -18.97
C ALA A 384 -6.47 -10.48 -17.70
N VAL A 385 -5.88 -9.29 -17.55
CA VAL A 385 -6.24 -8.37 -16.45
C VAL A 385 -7.76 -8.18 -16.44
N PRO A 386 -8.45 -8.35 -15.27
CA PRO A 386 -9.89 -8.20 -15.21
C PRO A 386 -10.31 -6.79 -15.61
N ALA A 387 -11.57 -6.62 -16.01
CA ALA A 387 -12.11 -5.29 -16.23
C ALA A 387 -12.05 -4.49 -14.93
N LEU A 388 -11.49 -3.28 -15.00
CA LEU A 388 -11.29 -2.39 -13.86
C LEU A 388 -12.16 -1.16 -13.99
N GLU A 389 -12.54 -0.58 -12.86
CA GLU A 389 -13.33 0.63 -12.84
C GLU A 389 -12.43 1.85 -12.98
N ARG A 390 -12.83 2.76 -13.86
CA ARG A 390 -12.11 3.98 -14.13
C ARG A 390 -12.36 5.02 -13.04
N VAL A 391 -11.29 5.69 -12.63
CA VAL A 391 -11.32 6.89 -11.78
C VAL A 391 -11.26 8.13 -12.67
N THR A 392 -12.09 9.13 -12.36
CA THR A 392 -12.25 10.35 -13.14
C THR A 392 -12.06 11.61 -12.30
N LEU A 393 -11.72 12.74 -12.94
CA LEU A 393 -11.61 14.04 -12.27
C LEU A 393 -12.92 14.45 -11.57
N GLU A 394 -14.07 14.04 -12.07
CA GLU A 394 -15.37 14.32 -11.44
C GLU A 394 -15.48 13.64 -10.06
N GLU A 395 -15.07 12.38 -9.95
CA GLU A 395 -15.06 11.66 -8.67
C GLU A 395 -14.03 12.22 -7.70
N LEU A 396 -12.85 12.61 -8.20
CA LEU A 396 -11.79 13.19 -7.37
C LEU A 396 -12.14 14.59 -6.86
N GLN A 397 -12.93 15.37 -7.62
CA GLN A 397 -13.46 16.63 -7.10
C GLN A 397 -14.31 16.38 -5.85
N HIS A 398 -15.17 15.35 -5.88
CA HIS A 398 -15.97 14.99 -4.71
C HIS A 398 -15.12 14.50 -3.53
N ASP A 399 -14.03 13.76 -3.79
CA ASP A 399 -13.08 13.38 -2.74
C ASP A 399 -12.46 14.63 -2.07
N VAL A 400 -11.97 15.60 -2.85
CA VAL A 400 -11.40 16.86 -2.33
C VAL A 400 -12.45 17.66 -1.55
N ASP A 401 -13.67 17.78 -2.08
CA ASP A 401 -14.78 18.44 -1.40
C ASP A 401 -15.06 17.79 -0.04
N ASP A 402 -15.06 16.45 0.02
CA ASP A 402 -15.28 15.71 1.26
C ASP A 402 -14.16 15.97 2.29
N MET A 403 -12.90 16.01 1.87
CA MET A 403 -11.79 16.30 2.78
C MET A 403 -11.86 17.73 3.34
N LEU A 404 -12.24 18.71 2.52
CA LEU A 404 -12.42 20.11 2.96
C LEU A 404 -13.62 20.28 3.89
N ARG A 405 -14.73 19.60 3.61
CA ARG A 405 -15.84 19.51 4.56
C ARG A 405 -15.36 18.93 5.89
N ALA A 406 -14.48 17.93 5.86
CA ALA A 406 -14.02 17.27 7.07
C ALA A 406 -13.13 18.18 7.92
N GLN A 407 -12.22 18.92 7.27
CA GLN A 407 -11.40 19.95 7.93
C GLN A 407 -12.25 21.01 8.65
N THR A 408 -13.39 21.37 8.08
CA THR A 408 -14.30 22.38 8.64
C THR A 408 -15.35 21.82 9.60
N GLY A 409 -15.32 20.50 9.88
CA GLY A 409 -16.34 19.82 10.70
C GLY A 409 -17.72 19.77 10.03
N ALA A 410 -17.78 20.05 8.73
CA ALA A 410 -18.96 19.98 7.88
C ALA A 410 -19.10 18.64 7.14
N LEU A 411 -18.11 17.74 7.23
CA LEU A 411 -18.23 16.40 6.67
C LEU A 411 -19.31 15.64 7.44
N GLY A 412 -20.21 15.05 6.69
CA GLY A 412 -21.36 14.36 7.21
C GLY A 412 -22.64 14.83 6.59
N CYS A 413 -23.68 14.13 6.97
CA CYS A 413 -25.02 14.54 6.63
C CYS A 413 -25.38 15.79 7.44
N PRO A 414 -26.01 16.79 6.80
CA PRO A 414 -26.72 17.83 7.54
C PRO A 414 -27.62 17.14 8.57
N ARG A 415 -27.67 17.66 9.79
CA ARG A 415 -28.47 17.09 10.88
C ARG A 415 -29.92 17.53 10.68
N PRO A 416 -30.81 16.69 10.13
CA PRO A 416 -32.19 17.09 9.96
C PRO A 416 -32.87 16.99 11.32
N ASP A 417 -33.71 17.97 11.62
CA ASP A 417 -34.45 18.01 12.87
C ASP A 417 -35.14 16.67 13.16
N GLY A 418 -34.86 16.10 14.32
CA GLY A 418 -35.49 14.86 14.77
C GLY A 418 -34.74 13.59 14.38
N VAL A 419 -33.58 13.66 13.72
CA VAL A 419 -32.70 12.50 13.53
C VAL A 419 -31.68 12.37 14.67
N GLU A 420 -31.36 13.48 15.37
CA GLU A 420 -30.35 13.53 16.43
C GLU A 420 -30.70 12.66 17.64
N GLN A 421 -31.98 12.40 17.86
CA GLN A 421 -32.47 11.53 18.92
C GLN A 421 -32.11 10.05 18.70
N PHE A 422 -31.72 9.66 17.49
CA PHE A 422 -31.36 8.29 17.20
C PHE A 422 -29.87 8.08 17.41
N ARG A 423 -29.51 7.31 18.45
CA ARG A 423 -28.12 6.89 18.74
C ARG A 423 -27.36 6.32 17.54
N TYR A 424 -28.08 5.79 16.54
CA TYR A 424 -27.56 5.25 15.28
C TYR A 424 -27.11 6.31 14.25
N TRP A 425 -27.38 7.58 14.50
CA TRP A 425 -27.01 8.73 13.67
C TRP A 425 -25.87 9.58 14.27
N VAL A 426 -25.74 9.57 15.61
CA VAL A 426 -24.97 10.58 16.36
C VAL A 426 -23.46 10.29 16.43
N SER A 427 -23.01 9.05 16.24
CA SER A 427 -21.57 8.75 16.31
C SER A 427 -20.88 8.99 14.96
N GLY A 428 -20.37 10.21 14.75
CA GLY A 428 -19.42 10.51 13.68
C GLY A 428 -19.99 10.29 12.29
N CYS A 429 -20.96 11.12 11.90
CA CYS A 429 -21.47 11.14 10.53
C CYS A 429 -20.35 11.59 9.58
N THR A 430 -19.45 10.69 9.17
CA THR A 430 -18.40 10.93 8.16
C THR A 430 -18.85 10.30 6.85
N THR A 431 -20.01 10.75 6.35
CA THR A 431 -20.55 10.17 5.12
C THR A 431 -19.91 10.83 3.92
N LEU A 432 -19.07 10.07 3.24
CA LEU A 432 -18.54 10.44 1.94
C LEU A 432 -19.68 10.70 0.95
N HIS A 433 -19.40 11.57 0.00
CA HIS A 433 -20.25 11.83 -1.13
C HIS A 433 -20.37 10.53 -1.96
N PRO A 434 -21.58 10.07 -2.31
CA PRO A 434 -21.77 8.76 -2.94
C PRO A 434 -21.21 8.66 -4.37
N PHE A 435 -20.86 9.80 -4.97
CA PHE A 435 -20.16 9.88 -6.26
C PHE A 435 -18.65 10.12 -6.14
N SER A 436 -18.11 10.15 -4.92
CA SER A 436 -16.66 10.27 -4.71
C SER A 436 -15.97 8.94 -4.97
N PHE A 437 -14.69 8.96 -5.35
CA PHE A 437 -13.92 7.74 -5.55
C PHE A 437 -13.70 7.02 -4.22
N HIS A 438 -13.37 7.78 -3.16
CA HIS A 438 -13.20 7.26 -1.81
C HIS A 438 -14.46 6.56 -1.27
N SER A 439 -15.64 6.90 -1.79
CA SER A 439 -16.87 6.17 -1.43
C SER A 439 -16.90 4.71 -1.91
N SER A 440 -16.04 4.30 -2.83
CA SER A 440 -16.07 2.96 -3.45
C SER A 440 -15.31 1.88 -2.67
N PHE A 441 -14.45 2.25 -1.72
CA PHE A 441 -13.68 1.32 -0.91
C PHE A 441 -13.66 1.76 0.58
N PRO A 442 -13.34 0.88 1.54
CA PRO A 442 -13.60 1.18 2.95
C PRO A 442 -12.53 2.05 3.62
N HIS A 443 -11.26 1.90 3.23
CA HIS A 443 -10.14 2.55 3.94
C HIS A 443 -8.95 2.82 3.00
N ALA A 444 -8.58 1.81 2.22
CA ALA A 444 -7.54 1.89 1.20
C ALA A 444 -7.90 0.97 0.02
N THR A 445 -7.27 1.23 -1.11
CA THR A 445 -7.31 0.44 -2.34
C THR A 445 -5.97 0.62 -3.08
N THR A 446 -5.78 -0.07 -4.18
CA THR A 446 -4.67 0.18 -5.10
C THR A 446 -5.21 0.79 -6.38
N VAL A 447 -4.47 1.73 -6.95
CA VAL A 447 -4.80 2.36 -8.22
C VAL A 447 -3.71 2.03 -9.23
N TRP A 448 -4.12 1.60 -10.42
CA TRP A 448 -3.26 1.52 -11.59
C TRP A 448 -3.51 2.73 -12.48
N ALA A 449 -2.56 3.65 -12.53
CA ALA A 449 -2.57 4.75 -13.50
C ALA A 449 -1.65 4.42 -14.68
N THR A 450 -2.13 4.54 -15.91
CA THR A 450 -1.39 4.14 -17.11
C THR A 450 -1.65 5.06 -18.28
N ARG A 451 -0.65 5.22 -19.15
CA ARG A 451 -0.81 5.87 -20.46
C ARG A 451 -1.45 4.96 -21.50
N GLU A 452 -1.55 3.65 -21.23
CA GLU A 452 -2.18 2.71 -22.15
C GLU A 452 -3.71 2.84 -22.14
N LEU A 453 -4.32 2.83 -23.32
CA LEU A 453 -5.78 2.87 -23.48
C LEU A 453 -6.44 1.48 -23.43
N ALA A 454 -5.65 0.41 -23.46
CA ALA A 454 -6.11 -0.97 -23.60
C ALA A 454 -6.36 -1.67 -22.24
N VAL A 455 -7.11 -1.00 -21.37
CA VAL A 455 -7.65 -1.58 -20.13
C VAL A 455 -9.16 -1.75 -20.32
N GLU A 456 -9.68 -2.93 -20.01
CA GLU A 456 -11.12 -3.17 -20.07
C GLU A 456 -11.82 -2.36 -18.97
N ASP A 457 -12.80 -1.54 -19.37
CA ASP A 457 -13.51 -0.61 -18.48
C ASP A 457 -14.76 -1.30 -17.91
N ALA A 458 -14.78 -1.51 -16.59
CA ALA A 458 -15.92 -2.08 -15.86
C ALA A 458 -16.96 -1.03 -15.43
N GLY A 459 -16.72 0.25 -15.75
CA GLY A 459 -17.51 1.39 -15.31
C GLY A 459 -16.70 2.36 -14.48
N ARG A 460 -17.39 3.08 -13.60
CA ARG A 460 -16.83 4.18 -12.82
C ARG A 460 -16.64 3.81 -11.35
N ALA A 461 -15.49 4.14 -10.77
CA ALA A 461 -15.12 3.76 -9.41
C ALA A 461 -15.81 4.66 -8.37
N ARG A 462 -17.07 4.36 -8.03
CA ARG A 462 -17.89 5.12 -7.07
C ARG A 462 -18.99 4.25 -6.46
N ALA A 463 -19.53 4.64 -5.30
CA ALA A 463 -20.60 3.90 -4.64
C ALA A 463 -21.97 4.02 -5.33
N ALA A 464 -22.23 5.10 -6.07
CA ALA A 464 -23.53 5.30 -6.70
C ALA A 464 -23.41 5.70 -8.17
N ASP A 465 -24.32 5.15 -9.00
CA ASP A 465 -24.48 5.61 -10.37
C ASP A 465 -25.54 6.75 -10.42
N PRO A 466 -25.18 7.97 -10.85
CA PRO A 466 -26.08 9.12 -10.95
C PRO A 466 -27.26 8.89 -11.92
N ARG A 467 -27.20 7.86 -12.78
CA ARG A 467 -28.35 7.45 -13.61
C ARG A 467 -29.44 6.76 -12.80
N THR A 468 -29.09 6.17 -11.66
CA THR A 468 -29.99 5.35 -10.82
C THR A 468 -30.14 5.86 -9.39
N PHE A 469 -29.29 6.79 -8.97
CA PHE A 469 -29.27 7.35 -7.62
C PHE A 469 -29.34 8.87 -7.72
N ASN A 470 -30.40 9.47 -7.18
CA ASN A 470 -30.54 10.92 -7.13
C ASN A 470 -30.15 11.43 -5.74
N ILE A 471 -28.95 12.03 -5.63
CA ILE A 471 -28.46 12.57 -4.36
C ILE A 471 -29.37 13.66 -3.75
N SER A 472 -30.22 14.31 -4.56
CA SER A 472 -31.16 15.31 -4.06
C SER A 472 -32.41 14.74 -3.40
N SER A 473 -32.68 13.44 -3.57
CA SER A 473 -33.89 12.79 -3.03
C SER A 473 -33.63 11.45 -2.34
N ASP A 474 -32.46 10.85 -2.57
CA ASP A 474 -32.09 9.53 -2.10
C ASP A 474 -30.95 9.61 -1.08
N TYR A 475 -31.08 8.82 -0.01
CA TYR A 475 -30.02 8.69 0.99
C TYR A 475 -29.35 7.33 0.94
N PHE A 476 -30.15 6.26 0.88
CA PHE A 476 -29.70 4.88 0.98
C PHE A 476 -29.26 4.32 -0.37
N LEU A 477 -28.12 3.64 -0.35
CA LEU A 477 -27.56 2.98 -1.53
C LEU A 477 -28.25 1.61 -1.78
N PRO A 478 -28.40 1.19 -3.04
CA PRO A 478 -29.02 -0.09 -3.38
C PRO A 478 -28.07 -1.27 -3.15
N GLY A 479 -28.27 -2.01 -2.05
CA GLY A 479 -27.65 -3.32 -1.80
C GLY A 479 -26.35 -3.29 -0.99
N PHE A 480 -25.57 -2.23 -1.11
CA PHE A 480 -24.30 -2.03 -0.40
C PHE A 480 -24.24 -0.64 0.22
N GLY A 481 -23.33 -0.43 1.17
CA GLY A 481 -23.06 0.87 1.77
C GLY A 481 -21.86 1.56 1.15
N ILE A 482 -21.49 2.71 1.73
CA ILE A 482 -20.19 3.36 1.44
C ILE A 482 -19.05 2.34 1.66
N GLY A 483 -18.04 2.43 0.82
CA GLY A 483 -16.91 1.51 0.73
C GLY A 483 -17.28 0.14 0.18
N ARG A 484 -18.40 0.04 -0.56
CA ARG A 484 -19.01 -1.21 -1.06
C ARG A 484 -19.24 -2.27 0.00
N GLN A 485 -19.29 -1.86 1.26
CA GLN A 485 -19.52 -2.81 2.33
C GLN A 485 -20.92 -3.38 2.22
N LEU A 486 -21.04 -4.70 2.21
CA LEU A 486 -22.33 -5.36 2.26
C LEU A 486 -23.08 -4.86 3.50
N CYS A 487 -24.24 -4.22 3.33
CA CYS A 487 -24.98 -3.55 4.41
C CYS A 487 -25.32 -4.45 5.59
N TYR A 488 -25.30 -5.75 5.34
CA TYR A 488 -25.60 -6.79 6.29
C TYR A 488 -24.39 -7.07 7.22
N ARG A 489 -23.15 -6.81 6.75
CA ARG A 489 -21.89 -6.87 7.52
C ARG A 489 -21.62 -5.58 8.30
N VAL A 490 -22.20 -4.45 7.91
CA VAL A 490 -22.06 -3.18 8.64
C VAL A 490 -22.68 -3.29 10.06
N PRO A 491 -21.92 -2.96 11.12
CA PRO A 491 -22.41 -2.96 12.50
C PRO A 491 -23.65 -2.09 12.64
N ARG A 492 -24.61 -2.50 13.48
CA ARG A 492 -25.90 -1.80 13.63
C ARG A 492 -25.74 -0.30 13.93
N ALA A 493 -24.72 0.08 14.68
CA ALA A 493 -24.41 1.46 15.04
C ALA A 493 -24.01 2.33 13.83
N GLY A 494 -23.34 1.76 12.81
CA GLY A 494 -22.84 2.49 11.65
C GLY A 494 -23.67 2.32 10.37
N ARG A 495 -24.78 1.57 10.41
CA ARG A 495 -25.55 1.29 9.18
C ARG A 495 -26.05 2.55 8.48
N LEU A 496 -26.70 3.43 9.24
CA LEU A 496 -27.29 4.62 8.64
C LEU A 496 -26.22 5.57 8.12
N SER A 497 -25.09 5.75 8.84
CA SER A 497 -23.96 6.53 8.33
C SER A 497 -23.30 5.88 7.10
N SER A 498 -23.21 4.56 7.03
CA SER A 498 -22.77 3.87 5.81
C SER A 498 -23.82 3.85 4.69
N ARG A 499 -24.91 4.64 4.77
CA ARG A 499 -26.02 4.67 3.80
C ARG A 499 -26.72 3.33 3.60
N CYS A 500 -26.73 2.50 4.63
CA CYS A 500 -27.37 1.20 4.66
C CYS A 500 -28.71 1.22 5.41
N ARG A 501 -29.71 0.55 4.83
CA ARG A 501 -31.02 0.37 5.47
C ARG A 501 -30.93 -0.53 6.72
N CYS A 502 -31.86 -0.32 7.64
CA CYS A 502 -31.98 -1.11 8.85
C CYS A 502 -32.48 -2.53 8.57
N ARG A 503 -31.95 -3.51 9.30
CA ARG A 503 -32.48 -4.88 9.32
C ARG A 503 -33.73 -4.98 10.20
N ASN A 504 -34.60 -5.94 9.88
CA ASN A 504 -35.85 -6.25 10.58
C ASN A 504 -36.82 -5.06 10.63
N ARG A 505 -37.78 -5.06 9.69
CA ARG A 505 -38.82 -4.03 9.50
C ARG A 505 -39.93 -4.06 10.57
N THR A 506 -39.59 -4.28 11.84
CA THR A 506 -40.55 -4.03 12.91
C THR A 506 -40.55 -2.54 13.21
N SER A 507 -41.68 -1.87 13.01
CA SER A 507 -41.84 -0.40 13.13
C SER A 507 -41.47 0.17 14.52
N LYS A 508 -41.38 -0.69 15.54
CA LYS A 508 -40.95 -0.31 16.90
C LYS A 508 -39.43 -0.12 17.03
N ASN A 509 -38.64 -0.57 16.06
CA ASN A 509 -37.18 -0.43 16.08
C ASN A 509 -36.77 1.03 15.87
N ALA A 510 -36.00 1.61 16.79
CA ALA A 510 -35.49 2.98 16.69
C ALA A 510 -34.68 3.22 15.41
N CYS A 511 -34.03 2.19 14.87
CA CYS A 511 -33.33 2.25 13.58
C CYS A 511 -34.31 2.53 12.43
N ILE A 512 -35.48 1.87 12.37
CA ILE A 512 -36.45 2.05 11.29
C ILE A 512 -37.07 3.45 11.31
N ARG A 513 -37.29 4.01 12.51
CA ARG A 513 -37.74 5.40 12.63
C ARG A 513 -36.68 6.39 12.13
N ALA A 514 -35.40 6.13 12.44
CA ALA A 514 -34.28 6.91 11.93
C ALA A 514 -34.16 6.80 10.40
N GLU A 515 -34.31 5.59 9.85
CA GLU A 515 -34.33 5.36 8.40
C GLU A 515 -35.42 6.19 7.71
N ALA A 516 -36.65 6.15 8.22
CA ALA A 516 -37.77 6.91 7.65
C ALA A 516 -37.53 8.44 7.71
N ALA A 517 -36.99 8.93 8.83
CA ALA A 517 -36.66 10.35 8.99
C ALA A 517 -35.58 10.80 8.00
N LEU A 518 -34.58 9.94 7.72
CA LEU A 518 -33.55 10.22 6.72
C LEU A 518 -34.10 10.24 5.30
N GLU A 519 -35.02 9.34 4.96
CA GLU A 519 -35.68 9.38 3.65
C GLU A 519 -36.53 10.65 3.47
N GLU A 520 -37.21 11.09 4.52
CA GLU A 520 -37.98 12.33 4.49
C GLU A 520 -37.07 13.55 4.32
N ALA A 521 -35.98 13.62 5.09
CA ALA A 521 -34.97 14.67 4.96
C ALA A 521 -34.30 14.68 3.58
N ALA A 522 -33.98 13.50 3.02
CA ALA A 522 -33.45 13.39 1.66
C ALA A 522 -34.44 13.93 0.63
N ARG A 523 -35.72 13.54 0.68
CA ARG A 523 -36.75 14.05 -0.23
C ARG A 523 -36.96 15.56 -0.10
N ALA A 524 -36.70 16.13 1.07
CA ALA A 524 -36.72 17.57 1.30
C ALA A 524 -35.44 18.30 0.85
N GLY A 525 -34.46 17.59 0.28
CA GLY A 525 -33.17 18.15 -0.13
C GLY A 525 -32.26 18.52 1.04
N GLN A 526 -32.61 18.14 2.27
CA GLN A 526 -31.88 18.50 3.48
C GLN A 526 -30.62 17.67 3.68
N LEU A 527 -30.40 16.61 2.91
CA LEU A 527 -29.23 15.72 3.03
C LEU A 527 -28.20 15.89 1.91
N VAL A 528 -28.40 16.87 1.02
CA VAL A 528 -27.40 17.20 0.00
C VAL A 528 -26.18 17.80 0.70
N PRO A 529 -24.96 17.28 0.44
CA PRO A 529 -23.75 17.84 1.03
C PRO A 529 -23.60 19.32 0.70
N ALA A 530 -23.23 20.14 1.69
CA ALA A 530 -23.04 21.57 1.48
C ALA A 530 -21.94 21.83 0.45
N ALA A 531 -22.13 22.83 -0.41
CA ALA A 531 -21.07 23.27 -1.30
C ALA A 531 -19.87 23.78 -0.47
N VAL A 532 -18.67 23.50 -0.94
CA VAL A 532 -17.42 24.02 -0.38
C VAL A 532 -16.64 24.72 -1.48
N ASP A 533 -15.85 25.72 -1.11
CA ASP A 533 -14.91 26.37 -2.02
C ASP A 533 -13.65 25.50 -2.11
N ALA A 534 -13.72 24.46 -2.95
CA ALA A 534 -12.65 23.53 -3.19
C ALA A 534 -11.80 23.96 -4.39
N PRO A 535 -10.48 23.67 -4.38
CA PRO A 535 -9.68 23.84 -5.59
C PRO A 535 -10.27 22.99 -6.71
N ASP A 536 -10.31 23.55 -7.93
CA ASP A 536 -10.69 22.78 -9.12
C ASP A 536 -9.60 21.75 -9.40
N VAL A 537 -9.93 20.47 -9.28
CA VAL A 537 -8.97 19.38 -9.51
C VAL A 537 -8.41 19.37 -10.93
N ARG A 538 -9.05 20.06 -11.89
CA ARG A 538 -8.51 20.26 -13.26
C ARG A 538 -7.30 21.19 -13.31
N ALA A 539 -7.08 22.01 -12.28
CA ALA A 539 -5.93 22.90 -12.18
C ALA A 539 -4.71 22.23 -11.52
N LEU A 540 -4.91 21.07 -10.88
CA LEU A 540 -3.83 20.34 -10.22
C LEU A 540 -2.89 19.73 -11.26
N SER A 541 -1.59 19.82 -11.02
CA SER A 541 -0.59 19.35 -11.99
C SER A 541 0.62 18.78 -11.28
N VAL A 542 1.30 17.86 -11.96
CA VAL A 542 2.59 17.32 -11.51
C VAL A 542 3.67 18.40 -11.42
N ASP A 543 3.53 19.50 -12.17
CA ASP A 543 4.45 20.64 -12.13
C ASP A 543 4.39 21.42 -10.81
N ALA A 544 3.27 21.31 -10.08
CA ALA A 544 3.06 21.99 -8.81
C ALA A 544 3.56 21.21 -7.59
N TRP A 545 4.11 20.01 -7.80
CA TRP A 545 4.64 19.15 -6.74
C TRP A 545 5.97 19.63 -6.16
#